data_AF-A0A4Q2RE70-F1
#
_entry.id   AF-A0A4Q2RE70-F1
#
_cell.length_a   1.000
_cell.length_b   1.000
_cell.length_c   1.000
_cell.angle_alpha   90.00
_cell.angle_beta   90.00
_cell.angle_gamma   90.00
#
_symmetry.space_group_name_H-M   'P 1'
#
loop_
_entity.id
_entity.type
_entity.pdbx_description
1 polymer ?
#
loop_
_entity_poly.entity_id
_entity_poly.type
_entity_poly.pdbx_seq_one_letter_code
_entity_poly.pdbx_strand_id
1 'polypeptide(L)' 'MRHGPIALLVLLAGIAAAPAARAADQAAASVAQLLKDGYDIKTAFADTGGGAYIILQRGTSAYLCHSAPRQTCEKMN' A
#
# COMPACT_ATOMS: atom_id res chain seq x y z
N MET A 1 -35.32 31.93 -34.18
CA MET A 1 -34.66 32.30 -32.90
C MET A 1 -35.09 31.32 -31.82
N ARG A 2 -34.27 30.31 -31.52
CA ARG A 2 -34.50 29.37 -30.39
C ARG A 2 -33.14 29.15 -29.72
N HIS A 3 -32.87 29.97 -28.70
CA HIS A 3 -31.75 29.77 -27.80
C HIS A 3 -32.17 28.68 -26.80
N GLY A 4 -31.57 27.49 -26.92
CA GLY A 4 -31.75 26.40 -25.96
C GLY A 4 -30.98 26.69 -24.67
N PRO A 5 -31.55 26.43 -23.49
CA PRO A 5 -30.89 26.68 -22.23
C PRO A 5 -29.70 25.72 -22.04
N ILE A 6 -28.56 26.35 -21.82
CA ILE A 6 -27.37 25.93 -21.05
C ILE A 6 -27.63 24.64 -20.25
N ALA A 7 -27.18 23.50 -20.80
CA ALA A 7 -26.92 22.30 -20.03
C ALA A 7 -25.44 22.29 -19.68
N LEU A 8 -25.09 23.14 -18.71
CA LEU A 8 -23.83 23.10 -17.98
C LEU A 8 -23.83 21.82 -17.13
N LEU A 9 -23.50 20.68 -17.74
CA LEU A 9 -23.21 19.43 -17.03
C LEU A 9 -21.81 19.53 -16.43
N VAL A 10 -21.71 20.37 -15.40
CA VAL A 10 -20.54 20.53 -14.55
C VAL A 10 -20.43 19.33 -13.62
N LEU A 11 -19.29 18.63 -13.76
CA LEU A 11 -18.49 18.00 -12.72
C LEU A 11 -19.26 17.31 -11.58
N LEU A 12 -19.49 15.99 -11.63
CA LEU A 12 -19.85 15.21 -10.43
C LEU A 12 -19.49 13.71 -10.48
N ALA A 13 -18.36 13.31 -11.06
CA ALA A 13 -17.95 11.90 -11.10
C ALA A 13 -16.49 11.63 -10.64
N GLY A 14 -15.88 12.53 -9.85
CA GLY A 14 -14.44 12.50 -9.56
C GLY A 14 -13.98 12.09 -8.16
N ILE A 15 -14.84 11.60 -7.26
CA ILE A 15 -14.49 11.42 -5.84
C ILE A 15 -14.79 10.01 -5.31
N ALA A 16 -13.99 9.02 -5.72
CA ALA A 16 -13.95 7.73 -5.02
C ALA A 16 -12.58 7.02 -5.01
N ALA A 17 -11.49 7.67 -5.45
CA ALA A 17 -10.16 7.04 -5.52
C ALA A 17 -9.18 7.49 -4.40
N ALA A 18 -9.57 8.45 -3.55
CA ALA A 18 -8.71 9.01 -2.51
C ALA A 18 -8.14 8.02 -1.47
N PRO A 19 -8.86 6.97 -1.01
CA PRO A 19 -8.34 6.13 0.07
C PRO A 19 -7.21 5.19 -0.39
N ALA A 20 -7.26 4.70 -1.63
CA ALA A 20 -6.24 3.81 -2.18
C ALA A 20 -4.91 4.54 -2.43
N ALA A 21 -4.96 5.78 -2.93
CA ALA A 21 -3.77 6.60 -3.14
C ALA A 21 -3.04 6.88 -1.81
N ARG A 22 -3.77 7.25 -0.75
CA ARG A 22 -3.17 7.50 0.56
C ARG A 22 -2.59 6.24 1.21
N ALA A 23 -3.24 5.09 1.04
CA ALA A 23 -2.70 3.81 1.50
C ALA A 23 -1.39 3.44 0.77
N ALA A 24 -1.34 3.71 -0.54
CA ALA A 24 -0.14 3.49 -1.34
C ALA A 24 1.01 4.44 -0.94
N ASP A 25 0.72 5.72 -0.67
CA ASP A 25 1.73 6.69 -0.19
C ASP A 25 2.32 6.28 1.17
N GLN A 26 1.47 5.83 2.11
CA GLN A 26 1.94 5.34 3.41
C GLN A 26 2.77 4.05 3.28
N ALA A 27 2.33 3.12 2.43
CA ALA A 27 3.09 1.91 2.14
C ALA A 27 4.46 2.24 1.51
N ALA A 28 4.50 3.18 0.56
CA ALA A 28 5.73 3.63 -0.08
C ALA A 28 6.70 4.27 0.92
N ALA A 29 6.20 5.07 1.87
CA ALA A 29 7.01 5.66 2.93
C ALA A 29 7.60 4.58 3.86
N SER A 30 6.82 3.55 4.22
CA SER A 30 7.31 2.42 5.02
C SER A 30 8.36 1.58 4.29
N VAL A 31 8.15 1.31 3.00
CA VAL A 31 9.13 0.60 2.14
C VAL A 31 10.43 1.39 2.06
N ALA A 32 10.36 2.70 1.82
CA ALA A 32 11.53 3.57 1.76
C ALA A 32 12.33 3.56 3.07
N GLN A 33 11.65 3.48 4.22
CA GLN A 33 12.33 3.38 5.51
C GLN A 33 13.05 2.04 5.68
N LEU A 34 12.40 0.92 5.33
CA LEU A 34 13.04 -0.42 5.37
C LEU A 34 14.31 -0.48 4.52
N LEU A 35 14.26 0.08 3.30
CA LEU A 35 15.41 0.15 2.41
C LEU A 35 16.55 1.01 3.01
N LYS A 36 16.22 2.13 3.65
CA LYS A 36 17.21 2.98 4.36
C LYS A 36 17.84 2.26 5.55
N ASP A 37 17.07 1.44 6.26
CA ASP A 37 17.52 0.66 7.42
C ASP A 37 18.35 -0.58 7.00
N GLY A 38 18.56 -0.78 5.70
CA GLY A 38 19.37 -1.86 5.12
C GLY A 38 18.63 -3.18 4.97
N TYR A 39 17.30 -3.17 5.00
CA TYR A 39 16.49 -4.32 4.65
C TYR A 39 16.30 -4.37 3.13
N ASP A 40 16.42 -5.59 2.60
CA ASP A 40 16.07 -5.97 1.24
C ASP A 40 14.70 -6.66 1.27
N ILE A 41 13.77 -6.22 0.42
CA ILE A 41 12.43 -6.80 0.34
C ILE A 41 12.48 -7.93 -0.70
N LYS A 42 12.37 -9.18 -0.25
CA LYS A 42 12.44 -10.35 -1.14
C LYS A 42 11.13 -10.65 -1.83
N THR A 43 10.03 -10.62 -1.08
CA THR A 43 8.69 -10.86 -1.61
C THR A 43 7.62 -10.31 -0.68
N ALA A 44 6.45 -10.04 -1.23
CA ALA A 44 5.24 -9.71 -0.48
C ALA A 44 4.06 -10.48 -1.08
N PHE A 45 3.24 -11.09 -0.25
CA PHE A 45 2.08 -11.87 -0.67
C PHE A 45 0.90 -11.66 0.27
N ALA A 46 -0.31 -11.66 -0.29
CA ALA A 46 -1.52 -11.62 0.50
C ALA A 46 -1.81 -13.02 1.08
N ASP A 47 -2.26 -13.05 2.32
CA ASP A 47 -2.83 -14.22 2.95
C ASP A 47 -4.32 -14.31 2.65
N THR A 48 -4.84 -15.53 2.55
CA THR A 48 -6.28 -15.78 2.29
C THR A 48 -7.20 -15.27 3.40
N GLY A 49 -6.69 -15.04 4.61
CA GLY A 49 -7.38 -14.43 5.75
C GLY A 49 -7.41 -12.89 5.73
N GLY A 50 -6.94 -12.26 4.65
CA GLY A 50 -6.94 -10.80 4.50
C GLY A 50 -5.75 -10.07 5.13
N GLY A 51 -4.74 -10.82 5.58
CA GLY A 51 -3.43 -10.29 5.95
C GLY A 51 -2.49 -10.20 4.75
N ALA A 52 -1.32 -9.60 4.95
CA ALA A 52 -0.22 -9.66 3.99
C ALA A 52 1.06 -10.04 4.71
N TYR A 53 1.83 -10.91 4.08
CA TYR A 53 3.17 -11.28 4.50
C TYR A 53 4.20 -10.56 3.65
N ILE A 54 5.32 -10.21 4.27
CA ILE A 54 6.48 -9.63 3.60
C ILE A 54 7.71 -10.38 4.12
N ILE A 55 8.54 -10.87 3.21
CA ILE A 55 9.84 -11.45 3.54
C ILE A 55 10.90 -10.37 3.35
N LEU A 56 11.60 -10.04 4.44
CA LEU A 56 12.71 -9.10 4.47
C LEU A 56 14.02 -9.82 4.73
N GLN A 57 15.12 -9.30 4.18
CA GLN A 57 16.46 -9.77 4.48
C GLN A 57 17.34 -8.60 4.92
N ARG A 58 18.11 -8.76 5.98
CA ARG A 58 19.13 -7.78 6.40
C ARG A 58 20.44 -8.51 6.68
N GLY A 59 21.44 -8.26 5.83
CA GLY A 59 22.67 -9.04 5.84
C GLY A 59 22.37 -10.52 5.60
N THR A 60 22.77 -11.37 6.55
CA THR A 60 22.50 -12.82 6.53
C THR A 60 21.20 -13.20 7.22
N SER A 61 20.48 -12.26 7.86
CA SER A 61 19.25 -12.54 8.60
C SER A 61 18.01 -12.39 7.74
N ALA A 62 17.06 -13.33 7.86
CA ALA A 62 15.77 -13.27 7.19
C ALA A 62 14.64 -13.02 8.19
N TYR A 63 13.62 -12.28 7.78
CA TYR A 63 12.48 -11.92 8.60
C TYR A 63 11.19 -12.16 7.83
N LEU A 64 10.21 -12.78 8.48
CA LEU A 64 8.84 -12.88 8.00
C LEU A 64 7.99 -11.89 8.78
N CYS A 65 7.51 -10.85 8.10
CA CYS A 65 6.61 -9.86 8.66
C CYS A 65 5.18 -10.10 8.19
N HIS A 66 4.21 -9.95 9.08
CA HIS A 66 2.79 -10.06 8.79
C HIS A 66 2.09 -8.74 9.11
N SER A 67 1.13 -8.30 8.29
CA SER A 67 0.53 -6.96 8.39
C SER A 67 -0.75 -6.88 9.23
N ALA A 68 -1.39 -8.01 9.58
CA ALA A 68 -2.69 -8.02 10.25
C ALA A 68 -2.84 -9.21 11.25
N PRO A 69 -3.69 -9.14 12.28
CA PRO A 69 -4.23 -7.95 12.94
C PRO A 69 -3.20 -7.20 13.81
N ARG A 70 -1.98 -7.74 13.95
CA ARG A 70 -0.83 -7.04 14.53
C ARG A 70 0.35 -7.18 13.58
N GLN A 71 1.08 -6.08 13.39
CA GLN A 71 2.36 -6.16 12.71
C GLN A 71 3.33 -6.97 13.56
N THR A 72 3.60 -8.19 13.15
CA THR A 72 4.58 -9.07 13.78
C THR A 72 5.67 -9.37 12.77
N CYS A 73 6.93 -9.32 13.19
CA CYS A 73 8.07 -9.72 12.39
C CYS A 73 8.84 -10.77 13.17
N GLU A 74 8.99 -11.95 12.58
CA GLU A 74 9.72 -13.06 13.17
C GLU A 74 11.02 -13.29 12.41
N LYS A 75 12.13 -13.44 13.13
CA LYS A 75 13.42 -13.78 12.53
C LYS A 75 13.42 -15.27 12.20
N MET A 76 13.74 -15.62 10.96
CA MET A 76 13.65 -16.98 10.44
C MET A 76 14.96 -17.79 10.57
N ASN A 77 16.04 -17.18 11.07
CA ASN A 77 17.35 -17.84 11.19
C ASN A 77 18.20 -17.35 12.38
#